data_AF-V9L0V5-F1
#
_entry.id   AF-V9L0V5-F1
#
_cell.length_a   1.000
_cell.length_b   1.000
_cell.length_c   1.000
_cell.angle_alpha   90.00
_cell.angle_beta   90.00
_cell.angle_gamma   90.00
#
_symmetry.space_group_name_H-M   'P 1'
#
loop_
_entity.id
_entity.type
_entity.pdbx_description
1 polymer ?
#
loop_
_entity_poly.entity_id
_entity_poly.type
_entity_poly.pdbx_seq_one_letter_code
_entity_poly.pdbx_strand_id
1 'polypeptide(L)'
;MAVLSPPQPNYLLSLLKADCSNKPIAQRCHDLVKAMEDYSPKELQVVFPWLVENVFGSLDGSVVGWNLRFLYSRTHPTDFNTVSEFLDPGGPMMRLVYRLQAEDYKYEFPISYLPGPVRASIQEGVLPDCPLYHNKLHFPLVGMSALSLSFNPFEYYLLNFAIHLIAPRSFPVGHISTSDSAYFILVDRYLNYFLPMEGSVPPAPFISGCGAVSPPAPRAQTVPFTSYTGPHTSLLKRHISHQPSVTTDPAAQEIWRSEMLLQIFVEMWLHHYSLELYQKMQSPQAKLEVLRYRLGVCSTPYSTTTLPAHGTFHTYQEPFTPTEEHVLTVRLLIKHLHSFSCCLSGPETPGPSSSAHPHTNSPLEDFKRLAIPRFVQHKFYVFLQH
;
A
#
# COMPACT_ATOMS: atom_id res chain seq x y z
N MET A 1 -36.84 -1.41 36.68
CA MET A 1 -36.01 -0.80 35.63
C MET A 1 -35.06 -1.87 35.14
N ALA A 2 -35.33 -2.44 33.96
CA ALA A 2 -34.45 -3.45 33.36
C ALA A 2 -33.19 -2.75 32.85
N VAL A 3 -32.04 -3.15 33.38
CA VAL A 3 -30.73 -2.69 32.90
C VAL A 3 -30.53 -3.32 31.52
N LEU A 4 -30.68 -2.50 30.48
CA LEU A 4 -30.28 -2.85 29.12
C LEU A 4 -28.78 -3.18 29.16
N SER A 5 -28.45 -4.44 28.93
CA SER A 5 -27.08 -4.90 28.75
C SER A 5 -26.44 -4.13 27.58
N PRO A 6 -25.15 -3.75 27.65
CA PRO A 6 -24.50 -3.09 26.52
C PRO A 6 -24.55 -4.02 25.30
N PRO A 7 -24.78 -3.49 24.08
CA PRO A 7 -24.81 -4.30 22.89
C PRO A 7 -23.48 -5.04 22.75
N GLN A 8 -23.54 -6.36 22.57
CA GLN A 8 -22.35 -7.16 22.31
C GLN A 8 -21.65 -6.64 21.04
N PRO A 9 -20.30 -6.67 20.95
CA PRO A 9 -19.57 -6.19 19.77
C PRO A 9 -19.97 -6.88 18.46
N ASN A 10 -20.54 -8.09 18.54
CA ASN A 10 -21.05 -8.84 17.39
C ASN A 10 -22.48 -8.45 16.97
N TYR A 11 -23.23 -7.70 17.78
CA TYR A 11 -24.61 -7.32 17.48
C TYR A 11 -24.68 -6.27 16.37
N LEU A 12 -23.80 -5.27 16.39
CA LEU A 12 -23.73 -4.28 15.32
C LEU A 12 -23.38 -4.92 13.98
N LEU A 13 -22.39 -5.82 14.00
CA LEU A 13 -21.97 -6.55 12.80
C LEU A 13 -23.10 -7.44 12.25
N SER A 14 -23.84 -8.14 13.12
CA SER A 14 -24.96 -8.97 12.67
C SER A 14 -26.11 -8.13 12.10
N LEU A 15 -26.42 -6.99 12.72
CA LEU A 15 -27.42 -6.04 12.24
C LEU A 15 -27.07 -5.51 10.84
N LEU A 16 -25.84 -5.01 10.66
CA LEU A 16 -25.39 -4.46 9.38
C LEU A 16 -25.34 -5.54 8.27
N LYS A 17 -24.94 -6.77 8.61
CA LYS A 17 -24.96 -7.91 7.68
C LYS A 17 -26.37 -8.25 7.21
N ALA A 18 -27.33 -8.29 8.13
CA ALA A 18 -28.72 -8.56 7.81
C ALA A 18 -29.32 -7.46 6.92
N ASP A 19 -29.06 -6.20 7.26
CA ASP A 19 -29.61 -5.05 6.54
C ASP A 19 -29.00 -4.87 5.13
N CYS A 20 -27.69 -5.12 4.97
CA CYS A 20 -27.01 -4.90 3.69
C CYS A 20 -27.42 -5.89 2.59
N SER A 21 -27.87 -7.09 2.95
CA SER A 21 -28.11 -8.16 1.97
C SER A 21 -29.33 -7.91 1.07
N ASN A 22 -30.23 -7.01 1.46
CA ASN A 22 -31.52 -6.80 0.79
C ASN A 22 -31.71 -5.40 0.18
N LYS A 23 -30.72 -4.50 0.31
CA LYS A 23 -30.85 -3.08 -0.06
C LYS A 23 -30.01 -2.73 -1.32
N PRO A 24 -30.48 -1.82 -2.19
CA PRO A 24 -29.66 -1.25 -3.26
C PRO A 24 -28.39 -0.58 -2.71
N ILE A 25 -27.31 -0.54 -3.50
CA ILE A 25 -26.00 -0.07 -3.04
C ILE A 25 -26.03 1.37 -2.55
N ALA A 26 -26.85 2.24 -3.17
CA ALA A 26 -27.01 3.62 -2.73
C ALA A 26 -27.57 3.72 -1.30
N GLN A 27 -28.61 2.93 -0.98
CA GLN A 27 -29.18 2.89 0.37
C GLN A 27 -28.19 2.27 1.36
N ARG A 28 -27.45 1.23 0.94
CA ARG A 28 -26.40 0.62 1.77
C ARG A 28 -25.33 1.64 2.12
N CYS A 29 -24.85 2.44 1.16
CA CYS A 29 -23.91 3.52 1.42
C CYS A 29 -24.48 4.53 2.41
N HIS A 30 -25.72 4.98 2.23
CA HIS A 30 -26.36 5.92 3.15
C HIS A 30 -26.45 5.38 4.60
N ASP A 31 -26.93 4.14 4.76
CA ASP A 31 -27.05 3.49 6.07
C ASP A 31 -25.68 3.30 6.73
N LEU A 32 -24.65 2.94 5.93
CA LEU A 32 -23.27 2.80 6.42
C LEU A 32 -22.67 4.14 6.84
N VAL A 33 -22.90 5.23 6.10
CA VAL A 33 -22.46 6.57 6.51
C VAL A 33 -23.08 6.95 7.84
N LYS A 34 -24.40 6.73 8.00
CA LYS A 34 -25.08 6.99 9.26
C LYS A 34 -24.51 6.14 10.40
N ALA A 35 -24.28 4.85 10.18
CA ALA A 35 -23.66 3.99 11.19
C ALA A 35 -22.23 4.46 11.55
N MET A 36 -21.44 4.91 10.57
CA MET A 36 -20.11 5.46 10.82
C MET A 36 -20.12 6.73 11.66
N GLU A 37 -21.24 7.46 11.71
CA GLU A 37 -21.42 8.66 12.53
C GLU A 37 -22.01 8.34 13.91
N ASP A 38 -23.00 7.44 13.96
CA ASP A 38 -23.77 7.11 15.17
C ASP A 38 -22.97 6.24 16.17
N TYR A 39 -22.09 5.35 15.68
CA TYR A 39 -21.36 4.40 16.54
C TYR A 39 -19.97 4.90 16.97
N SER A 40 -19.48 4.35 18.08
CA SER A 40 -18.15 4.65 18.62
C SER A 40 -17.03 3.97 17.82
N PRO A 41 -15.78 4.49 17.85
CA PRO A 41 -14.64 3.84 17.20
C PRO A 41 -14.44 2.39 17.66
N LYS A 42 -14.73 2.10 18.94
CA LYS A 42 -14.62 0.77 19.54
C LYS A 42 -15.60 -0.24 18.96
N GLU A 43 -16.79 0.18 18.55
CA GLU A 43 -17.75 -0.68 17.87
C GLU A 43 -17.40 -0.80 16.39
N LEU A 44 -16.98 0.31 15.77
CA LEU A 44 -16.64 0.36 14.35
C LEU A 44 -15.38 -0.45 14.00
N GLN A 45 -14.39 -0.57 14.89
CA GLN A 45 -13.21 -1.43 14.65
C GLN A 45 -13.59 -2.90 14.39
N VAL A 46 -14.67 -3.40 15.01
CA VAL A 46 -15.10 -4.80 14.84
C VAL A 46 -15.77 -4.99 13.47
N VAL A 47 -16.45 -3.95 12.98
CA VAL A 47 -17.14 -3.95 11.69
C VAL A 47 -16.19 -3.68 10.52
N PHE A 48 -15.11 -2.95 10.76
CA PHE A 48 -14.22 -2.46 9.70
C PHE A 48 -13.66 -3.54 8.78
N PRO A 49 -13.12 -4.69 9.25
CA PRO A 49 -12.65 -5.75 8.36
C PRO A 49 -13.73 -6.30 7.45
N TRP A 50 -14.95 -6.51 7.99
CA TRP A 50 -16.10 -6.94 7.20
C TRP A 50 -16.50 -5.90 6.16
N LEU A 51 -16.46 -4.61 6.50
CA LEU A 51 -16.77 -3.55 5.55
C LEU A 51 -15.76 -3.51 4.39
N VAL A 52 -14.47 -3.63 4.70
CA VAL A 52 -13.38 -3.71 3.70
C VAL A 52 -13.60 -4.90 2.77
N GLU A 53 -13.89 -6.09 3.32
CA GLU A 53 -14.22 -7.30 2.54
C GLU A 53 -15.50 -7.12 1.71
N ASN A 54 -16.52 -6.41 2.21
CA ASN A 54 -17.74 -6.15 1.44
C ASN A 54 -17.49 -5.27 0.23
N VAL A 55 -16.58 -4.30 0.35
CA VAL A 55 -16.22 -3.40 -0.74
C VAL A 55 -15.33 -4.11 -1.75
N PHE A 56 -14.20 -4.67 -1.31
CA PHE A 56 -13.16 -5.21 -2.20
C PHE A 56 -13.32 -6.70 -2.50
N GLY A 57 -14.18 -7.40 -1.78
CA GLY A 57 -14.26 -8.85 -1.82
C GLY A 57 -13.28 -9.51 -0.86
N SER A 58 -13.38 -10.83 -0.74
CA SER A 58 -12.49 -11.63 0.09
C SER A 58 -11.14 -11.82 -0.61
N LEU A 59 -10.10 -12.03 0.19
CA LEU A 59 -8.73 -12.17 -0.31
C LEU A 59 -8.52 -13.42 -1.16
N ASP A 60 -9.33 -14.46 -0.96
CA ASP A 60 -9.34 -15.69 -1.76
C ASP A 60 -10.20 -15.60 -3.03
N GLY A 61 -10.88 -14.46 -3.25
CA GLY A 61 -11.77 -14.24 -4.38
C GLY A 61 -13.13 -14.94 -4.30
N SER A 62 -13.45 -15.63 -3.19
CA SER A 62 -14.75 -16.29 -3.00
C SER A 62 -15.92 -15.29 -2.90
N VAL A 63 -15.67 -14.13 -2.32
CA VAL A 63 -16.61 -13.00 -2.24
C VAL A 63 -16.15 -11.92 -3.20
N VAL A 64 -17.01 -11.53 -4.13
CA VAL A 64 -16.71 -10.56 -5.20
C VAL A 64 -16.69 -9.11 -4.69
N GLY A 65 -17.37 -8.84 -3.57
CA GLY A 65 -17.56 -7.50 -3.01
C GLY A 65 -18.51 -6.65 -3.86
N TRP A 66 -18.26 -5.34 -3.93
CA TRP A 66 -19.04 -4.40 -4.76
C TRP A 66 -18.66 -4.41 -6.23
N ASN A 67 -17.75 -5.30 -6.63
CA ASN A 67 -17.35 -5.52 -8.01
C ASN A 67 -16.85 -4.26 -8.73
N LEU A 68 -16.03 -3.45 -8.05
CA LEU A 68 -15.57 -2.13 -8.51
C LEU A 68 -14.92 -2.13 -9.90
N ARG A 69 -14.28 -3.24 -10.29
CA ARG A 69 -13.65 -3.43 -11.60
C ARG A 69 -14.65 -3.57 -12.75
N PHE A 70 -15.91 -3.89 -12.45
CA PHE A 70 -17.00 -4.06 -13.41
C PHE A 70 -18.15 -3.06 -13.17
N LEU A 71 -17.95 -2.06 -12.32
CA LEU A 71 -18.91 -0.98 -12.10
C LEU A 71 -18.53 0.21 -12.99
N TYR A 72 -19.36 0.52 -13.98
CA TYR A 72 -19.07 1.57 -14.98
C TYR A 72 -20.12 2.68 -14.94
N SER A 73 -19.67 3.92 -15.15
CA SER A 73 -20.56 5.09 -15.20
C SER A 73 -21.60 4.98 -16.33
N ARG A 74 -21.24 4.38 -17.46
CA ARG A 74 -22.12 4.24 -18.63
C ARG A 74 -23.28 3.26 -18.42
N THR A 75 -23.07 2.22 -17.61
CA THR A 75 -24.08 1.16 -17.39
C THR A 75 -24.89 1.40 -16.12
N HIS A 76 -24.24 1.87 -15.05
CA HIS A 76 -24.86 2.09 -13.74
C HIS A 76 -24.42 3.44 -13.15
N PRO A 77 -24.85 4.59 -13.72
CA PRO A 77 -24.32 5.90 -13.33
C PRO A 77 -24.59 6.27 -11.87
N THR A 78 -25.77 5.94 -11.35
CA THR A 78 -26.14 6.22 -9.95
C THR A 78 -25.26 5.45 -8.98
N ASP A 79 -25.16 4.14 -9.18
CA ASP A 79 -24.39 3.24 -8.31
C ASP A 79 -22.89 3.57 -8.41
N PHE A 80 -22.41 3.84 -9.62
CA PHE A 80 -21.05 4.31 -9.87
C PHE A 80 -20.74 5.58 -9.09
N ASN A 81 -21.58 6.61 -9.17
CA ASN A 81 -21.35 7.87 -8.46
C ASN A 81 -21.39 7.67 -6.95
N THR A 82 -22.41 6.98 -6.42
CA THR A 82 -22.53 6.75 -4.98
C THR A 82 -21.35 5.96 -4.42
N VAL A 83 -20.92 4.90 -5.11
CA VAL A 83 -19.74 4.11 -4.68
C VAL A 83 -18.45 4.93 -4.80
N SER A 84 -18.29 5.69 -5.87
CA SER A 84 -17.10 6.52 -6.09
C SER A 84 -16.97 7.63 -5.05
N GLU A 85 -18.09 8.25 -4.65
CA GLU A 85 -18.12 9.25 -3.57
C GLU A 85 -17.90 8.62 -2.19
N PHE A 86 -18.48 7.44 -1.96
CA PHE A 86 -18.31 6.71 -0.70
C PHE A 86 -16.84 6.31 -0.45
N LEU A 87 -16.16 5.86 -1.50
CA LEU A 87 -14.77 5.38 -1.49
C LEU A 87 -13.74 6.46 -1.87
N ASP A 88 -14.16 7.70 -2.11
CA ASP A 88 -13.26 8.79 -2.43
C ASP A 88 -12.19 8.96 -1.33
N PRO A 89 -10.96 9.43 -1.64
CA PRO A 89 -9.97 9.77 -0.61
C PRO A 89 -10.48 10.75 0.46
N GLY A 90 -11.41 11.64 0.12
CA GLY A 90 -12.11 12.52 1.08
C GLY A 90 -13.45 11.96 1.60
N GLY A 91 -13.84 10.78 1.12
CA GLY A 91 -15.14 10.17 1.33
C GLY A 91 -15.34 9.51 2.71
N PRO A 92 -16.57 9.06 3.00
CA PRO A 92 -16.93 8.42 4.26
C PRO A 92 -16.03 7.24 4.66
N MET A 93 -15.65 6.39 3.70
CA MET A 93 -14.82 5.22 4.01
C MET A 93 -13.42 5.62 4.50
N MET A 94 -12.77 6.59 3.83
CA MET A 94 -11.46 7.09 4.27
C MET A 94 -11.57 7.88 5.58
N ARG A 95 -12.68 8.59 5.81
CA ARG A 95 -12.95 9.23 7.11
C ARG A 95 -13.02 8.20 8.24
N LEU A 96 -13.69 7.07 8.03
CA LEU A 96 -13.70 5.97 8.98
C LEU A 96 -12.28 5.43 9.22
N VAL A 97 -11.49 5.23 8.16
CA VAL A 97 -10.09 4.79 8.26
C VAL A 97 -9.29 5.73 9.18
N TYR A 98 -9.37 7.04 8.99
CA TYR A 98 -8.67 8.01 9.84
C TYR A 98 -9.21 8.03 11.27
N ARG A 99 -10.53 7.90 11.45
CA ARG A 99 -11.15 7.82 12.77
C ARG A 99 -10.62 6.62 13.56
N LEU A 100 -10.53 5.45 12.93
CA LEU A 100 -9.99 4.25 13.56
C LEU A 100 -8.47 4.31 13.74
N GLN A 101 -7.76 5.02 12.84
CA GLN A 101 -6.32 5.22 12.96
C GLN A 101 -5.95 6.08 14.16
N ALA A 102 -6.80 7.06 14.52
CA ALA A 102 -6.61 7.91 15.69
C ALA A 102 -6.60 7.15 17.02
N GLU A 103 -7.23 5.97 17.06
CA GLU A 103 -7.33 5.09 18.23
C GLU A 103 -6.23 4.01 18.26
N ASP A 104 -5.27 4.06 17.34
CA ASP A 104 -4.14 3.11 17.23
C ASP A 104 -4.55 1.62 17.06
N TYR A 105 -5.75 1.35 16.55
CA TYR A 105 -6.20 -0.01 16.26
C TYR A 105 -5.29 -0.72 15.23
N LYS A 106 -5.25 -2.05 15.32
CA LYS A 106 -4.46 -2.93 14.45
C LYS A 106 -5.31 -4.06 13.90
N TYR A 107 -5.05 -4.43 12.66
CA TYR A 107 -5.75 -5.49 11.94
C TYR A 107 -4.74 -6.53 11.44
N GLU A 108 -5.07 -7.80 11.67
CA GLU A 108 -4.27 -8.90 11.19
C GLU A 108 -4.51 -9.15 9.69
N PHE A 109 -3.42 -9.41 8.98
CA PHE A 109 -3.43 -9.69 7.56
C PHE A 109 -2.61 -10.96 7.27
N PRO A 110 -3.20 -11.99 6.63
CA PRO A 110 -2.48 -13.25 6.39
C PRO A 110 -1.41 -13.11 5.30
N ILE A 111 -0.21 -13.64 5.56
CA ILE A 111 0.92 -13.57 4.62
C ILE A 111 0.67 -14.40 3.34
N SER A 112 -0.27 -15.36 3.39
CA SER A 112 -0.68 -16.15 2.23
C SER A 112 -1.15 -15.30 1.05
N TYR A 113 -1.65 -14.09 1.30
CA TYR A 113 -2.20 -13.20 0.27
C TYR A 113 -1.21 -12.13 -0.22
N LEU A 114 0.04 -12.14 0.24
CA LEU A 114 1.09 -11.30 -0.34
C LEU A 114 1.56 -11.85 -1.70
N PRO A 115 2.13 -11.00 -2.57
CA PRO A 115 2.78 -11.45 -3.80
C PRO A 115 3.81 -12.54 -3.52
N GLY A 116 3.90 -13.52 -4.43
CA GLY A 116 4.64 -14.77 -4.22
C GLY A 116 6.09 -14.60 -3.73
N PRO A 117 6.91 -13.69 -4.29
CA PRO A 117 8.29 -13.48 -3.84
C PRO A 117 8.39 -12.91 -2.43
N VAL A 118 7.52 -11.96 -2.11
CA VAL A 118 7.48 -11.34 -0.78
C VAL A 118 7.08 -12.38 0.26
N ARG A 119 6.00 -13.13 -0.03
CA ARG A 119 5.51 -14.22 0.79
C ARG A 119 6.60 -15.27 1.05
N ALA A 120 7.27 -15.74 0.00
CA ALA A 120 8.30 -16.76 0.11
C ALA A 120 9.52 -16.26 0.89
N SER A 121 9.97 -15.02 0.65
CA SER A 121 11.07 -14.40 1.41
C SER A 121 10.78 -14.37 2.91
N ILE A 122 9.57 -13.95 3.30
CA ILE A 122 9.16 -13.91 4.71
C ILE A 122 9.09 -15.34 5.29
N GLN A 123 8.58 -16.32 4.53
CA GLN A 123 8.52 -17.72 4.96
C GLN A 123 9.91 -18.35 5.14
N GLU A 124 10.92 -17.90 4.38
CA GLU A 124 12.34 -18.26 4.56
C GLU A 124 13.02 -17.52 5.72
N GLY A 125 12.29 -16.64 6.43
CA GLY A 125 12.83 -15.84 7.53
C GLY A 125 13.64 -14.62 7.09
N VAL A 126 13.62 -14.30 5.79
CA VAL A 126 14.29 -13.10 5.23
C VAL A 126 13.26 -11.98 5.11
N LEU A 127 13.30 -11.04 6.05
CA LEU A 127 12.40 -9.89 6.04
C LEU A 127 12.74 -8.94 4.88
N PRO A 128 11.76 -8.53 4.06
CA PRO A 128 11.97 -7.51 3.03
C PRO A 128 12.54 -6.20 3.58
N ASP A 129 13.49 -5.61 2.85
CA ASP A 129 13.95 -4.22 3.05
C ASP A 129 12.89 -3.21 2.52
N CYS A 130 11.68 -3.30 3.06
CA CYS A 130 10.56 -2.41 2.76
C CYS A 130 9.88 -2.02 4.08
N PRO A 131 9.76 -0.70 4.38
CA PRO A 131 9.18 -0.22 5.63
C PRO A 131 7.77 -0.76 5.92
N LEU A 132 7.02 -1.13 4.86
CA LEU A 132 5.71 -1.77 4.97
C LEU A 132 5.71 -2.98 5.91
N TYR A 133 6.80 -3.76 6.01
CA TYR A 133 6.85 -5.01 6.78
C TYR A 133 7.62 -4.92 8.12
N HIS A 134 8.29 -3.79 8.39
CA HIS A 134 9.15 -3.64 9.56
C HIS A 134 8.36 -3.69 10.88
N ASN A 135 8.73 -4.60 11.78
CA ASN A 135 8.10 -4.79 13.10
C ASN A 135 6.60 -5.12 13.06
N LYS A 136 6.10 -5.67 11.94
CA LYS A 136 4.67 -6.03 11.80
C LYS A 136 4.40 -7.52 11.81
N LEU A 137 5.43 -8.36 11.74
CA LEU A 137 5.27 -9.82 11.77
C LEU A 137 4.83 -10.29 13.16
N HIS A 138 3.71 -10.98 13.21
CA HIS A 138 3.27 -11.72 14.38
C HIS A 138 3.58 -13.20 14.17
N PHE A 139 4.39 -13.76 15.08
CA PHE A 139 4.63 -15.20 15.12
C PHE A 139 3.56 -15.84 16.01
N PRO A 140 2.76 -16.79 15.48
CA PRO A 140 1.84 -17.52 16.33
C PRO A 140 2.64 -18.38 17.34
N LEU A 141 2.13 -18.49 18.56
CA LEU A 141 2.65 -19.46 19.53
C LEU A 141 2.49 -20.88 18.95
N VAL A 142 3.47 -21.74 19.28
CA VAL A 142 3.65 -23.11 18.76
C VAL A 142 2.32 -23.85 18.56
N GLY A 143 2.10 -24.31 17.32
CA GLY A 143 0.96 -25.15 16.93
C GLY A 143 -0.12 -24.39 16.15
N MET A 144 -0.01 -24.39 14.82
CA MET A 144 -1.10 -24.13 13.86
C MET A 144 -1.68 -22.70 13.76
N SER A 145 -0.87 -21.72 13.34
CA SER A 145 -1.40 -20.59 12.58
C SER A 145 -0.44 -20.13 11.49
N ALA A 146 -1.00 -19.67 10.37
CA ALA A 146 -0.24 -19.04 9.31
C ALA A 146 0.37 -17.73 9.84
N LEU A 147 1.56 -17.36 9.35
CA LEU A 147 2.18 -16.08 9.68
C LEU A 147 1.23 -14.93 9.27
N SER A 148 1.07 -13.95 10.16
CA SER A 148 0.25 -12.76 9.93
C SER A 148 1.04 -11.47 10.14
N LEU A 149 0.56 -10.41 9.49
CA LEU A 149 1.06 -9.05 9.63
C LEU A 149 0.04 -8.19 10.36
N SER A 150 0.51 -7.31 11.24
CA SER A 150 -0.32 -6.37 11.99
C SER A 150 -0.24 -4.98 11.36
N PHE A 151 -1.34 -4.51 10.78
CA PHE A 151 -1.42 -3.23 10.06
C PHE A 151 -2.34 -2.24 10.76
N ASN A 152 -2.04 -0.95 10.67
CA ASN A 152 -3.02 0.08 11.07
C ASN A 152 -4.17 0.17 10.04
N PRO A 153 -5.33 0.78 10.38
CA PRO A 153 -6.48 0.82 9.46
C PRO A 153 -6.18 1.42 8.08
N PHE A 154 -5.28 2.41 7.98
CA PHE A 154 -4.90 3.01 6.70
C PHE A 154 -4.12 2.03 5.81
N GLU A 155 -3.12 1.37 6.40
CA GLU A 155 -2.34 0.33 5.73
C GLU A 155 -3.22 -0.85 5.32
N TYR A 156 -4.09 -1.32 6.22
CA TYR A 156 -5.00 -2.43 5.97
C TYR A 156 -5.98 -2.10 4.82
N TYR A 157 -6.57 -0.91 4.82
CA TYR A 157 -7.46 -0.46 3.76
C TYR A 157 -6.76 -0.41 2.41
N LEU A 158 -5.61 0.26 2.33
CA LEU A 158 -4.86 0.41 1.08
C LEU A 158 -4.31 -0.93 0.57
N LEU A 159 -3.93 -1.84 1.46
CA LEU A 159 -3.49 -3.18 1.08
C LEU A 159 -4.62 -3.97 0.41
N ASN A 160 -5.82 -3.97 0.99
CA ASN A 160 -7.00 -4.59 0.37
C ASN A 160 -7.39 -3.90 -0.95
N PHE A 161 -7.33 -2.57 -0.99
CA PHE A 161 -7.54 -1.79 -2.21
C PHE A 161 -6.57 -2.20 -3.33
N ALA A 162 -5.27 -2.37 -3.01
CA ALA A 162 -4.27 -2.76 -3.99
C ALA A 162 -4.41 -4.23 -4.43
N ILE A 163 -4.72 -5.13 -3.49
CA ILE A 163 -4.93 -6.57 -3.77
C ILE A 163 -6.16 -6.80 -4.65
N HIS A 164 -7.20 -5.96 -4.55
CA HIS A 164 -8.39 -6.05 -5.39
C HIS A 164 -8.08 -6.14 -6.90
N LEU A 165 -7.02 -5.46 -7.36
CA LEU A 165 -6.57 -5.47 -8.75
C LEU A 165 -5.96 -6.82 -9.18
N ILE A 166 -5.18 -7.43 -8.29
CA ILE A 166 -4.41 -8.64 -8.58
C ILE A 166 -5.11 -9.92 -8.11
N ALA A 167 -6.20 -9.80 -7.36
CA ALA A 167 -7.02 -10.93 -6.94
C ALA A 167 -7.56 -11.68 -8.18
N PRO A 168 -7.49 -13.02 -8.20
CA PRO A 168 -8.00 -13.81 -9.30
C PRO A 168 -9.51 -13.60 -9.43
N ARG A 169 -9.97 -13.24 -10.63
CA ARG A 169 -11.41 -13.13 -10.95
C ARG A 169 -11.70 -13.86 -12.25
N SER A 170 -12.87 -14.51 -12.29
CA SER A 170 -13.43 -15.04 -13.52
C SER A 170 -13.97 -13.88 -14.37
N PHE A 171 -13.30 -13.60 -15.49
CA PHE A 171 -13.79 -12.60 -16.44
C PHE A 171 -14.85 -13.24 -17.36
N PRO A 172 -15.95 -12.53 -17.66
CA PRO A 172 -16.85 -12.93 -18.72
C PRO A 172 -16.10 -12.99 -20.05
N VAL A 173 -16.43 -13.97 -20.90
CA VAL A 173 -15.83 -14.13 -22.23
C VAL A 173 -16.07 -12.85 -23.06
N GLY A 174 -15.00 -12.25 -23.58
CA GLY A 174 -15.06 -11.02 -24.38
C GLY A 174 -15.03 -9.71 -23.59
N HIS A 175 -14.74 -9.75 -22.28
CA HIS A 175 -14.50 -8.54 -21.49
C HIS A 175 -13.24 -7.82 -21.99
N ILE A 176 -13.38 -6.53 -22.28
CA ILE A 176 -12.29 -5.63 -22.67
C ILE A 176 -12.01 -4.75 -21.46
N SER A 177 -10.74 -4.67 -21.03
CA SER A 177 -10.40 -3.82 -19.89
C SER A 177 -10.44 -2.35 -20.32
N THR A 178 -11.31 -1.57 -19.69
CA THR A 178 -11.50 -0.15 -19.99
C THR A 178 -11.04 0.71 -18.82
N SER A 179 -10.49 1.89 -19.13
CA SER A 179 -10.04 2.88 -18.16
C SER A 179 -11.19 3.71 -17.55
N ASP A 180 -12.40 3.13 -17.42
CA ASP A 180 -13.60 3.80 -16.94
C ASP A 180 -14.36 3.01 -15.85
N SER A 181 -13.76 1.93 -15.33
CA SER A 181 -14.28 1.23 -14.15
C SER A 181 -14.16 2.11 -12.90
N ALA A 182 -15.05 1.90 -11.92
CA ALA A 182 -15.01 2.60 -10.65
C ALA A 182 -13.66 2.39 -9.95
N TYR A 183 -13.10 1.18 -10.01
CA TYR A 183 -11.78 0.90 -9.46
C TYR A 183 -10.69 1.75 -10.13
N PHE A 184 -10.64 1.78 -11.47
CA PHE A 184 -9.62 2.54 -12.20
C PHE A 184 -9.70 4.05 -11.90
N ILE A 185 -10.92 4.60 -11.86
CA ILE A 185 -11.15 6.01 -11.50
C ILE A 185 -10.77 6.29 -10.05
N LEU A 186 -11.04 5.38 -9.12
CA LEU A 186 -10.59 5.52 -7.73
C LEU A 186 -9.07 5.52 -7.64
N VAL A 187 -8.35 4.64 -8.38
CA VAL A 187 -6.88 4.69 -8.40
C VAL A 187 -6.40 6.08 -8.82
N ASP A 188 -6.95 6.64 -9.89
CA ASP A 188 -6.60 8.01 -10.35
C ASP A 188 -6.86 9.05 -9.25
N ARG A 189 -8.02 9.01 -8.58
CA ARG A 189 -8.34 9.93 -7.48
C ARG A 189 -7.40 9.80 -6.29
N TYR A 190 -7.04 8.58 -5.91
CA TYR A 190 -6.07 8.33 -4.83
C TYR A 190 -4.68 8.85 -5.20
N LEU A 191 -4.23 8.64 -6.44
CA LEU A 191 -2.96 9.18 -6.91
C LEU A 191 -2.97 10.71 -6.89
N ASN A 192 -4.03 11.36 -7.39
CA ASN A 192 -4.15 12.82 -7.36
C ASN A 192 -4.21 13.38 -5.92
N TYR A 193 -4.87 12.68 -5.00
CA TYR A 193 -4.99 13.12 -3.62
C TYR A 193 -3.68 12.96 -2.83
N PHE A 194 -3.07 11.77 -2.85
CA PHE A 194 -1.90 11.46 -2.03
C PHE A 194 -0.57 11.82 -2.72
N LEU A 195 -0.55 12.00 -4.04
CA LEU A 195 0.64 12.40 -4.79
C LEU A 195 0.33 13.66 -5.60
N PRO A 196 0.04 14.80 -4.94
CA PRO A 196 -0.40 16.00 -5.62
C PRO A 196 0.71 16.58 -6.52
N MET A 197 0.34 16.87 -7.76
CA MET A 197 1.22 17.53 -8.72
C MET A 197 1.50 18.98 -8.28
N GLU A 198 0.48 19.69 -7.80
CA GLU A 198 0.55 21.07 -7.30
C GLU A 198 0.17 21.15 -5.82
N GLY A 199 0.85 22.02 -5.06
CA GLY A 199 0.58 22.23 -3.64
C GLY A 199 1.13 21.16 -2.70
N SER A 200 0.66 21.19 -1.44
CA SER A 200 0.94 20.17 -0.42
C SER A 200 -0.08 19.04 -0.50
N VAL A 201 0.24 17.91 0.13
CA VAL A 201 -0.72 16.81 0.33
C VAL A 201 -1.91 17.36 1.12
N PRO A 202 -3.18 17.09 0.71
CA PRO A 202 -4.32 17.64 1.43
C PRO A 202 -4.36 17.10 2.87
N PRO A 203 -4.61 17.95 3.87
CA PRO A 203 -4.76 17.50 5.24
C PRO A 203 -5.94 16.54 5.35
N ALA A 204 -5.83 15.56 6.26
CA ALA A 204 -6.96 14.70 6.58
C ALA A 204 -8.14 15.60 7.01
N PRO A 205 -9.29 15.58 6.29
CA PRO A 205 -10.27 16.66 6.32
C PRO A 205 -10.95 16.94 7.68
N PHE A 206 -10.64 16.18 8.74
CA PHE A 206 -11.38 16.19 10.01
C PHE A 206 -10.52 16.07 11.27
N ILE A 207 -9.17 16.12 11.21
CA ILE A 207 -8.31 16.02 12.43
C ILE A 207 -8.10 17.39 13.10
N SER A 208 -9.01 18.34 12.91
CA SER A 208 -9.04 19.59 13.67
C SER A 208 -9.75 19.38 15.02
N GLY A 209 -9.15 18.60 15.93
CA GLY A 209 -9.70 18.49 17.29
C GLY A 209 -9.25 17.30 18.14
N CYS A 210 -8.71 16.24 17.54
CA CYS A 210 -8.15 15.11 18.29
C CYS A 210 -6.62 15.14 18.15
N GLY A 211 -5.91 14.99 19.27
CA GLY A 211 -4.45 15.11 19.34
C GLY A 211 -3.75 14.37 18.21
N ALA A 212 -2.80 15.03 17.57
CA ALA A 212 -2.06 14.49 16.46
C ALA A 212 -1.41 13.14 16.83
N VAL A 213 -1.82 12.09 16.12
CA VAL A 213 -1.30 10.72 16.27
C VAL A 213 0.19 10.74 15.99
N SER A 214 0.97 10.23 16.93
CA SER A 214 2.42 10.11 16.76
C SER A 214 2.75 8.96 15.82
N PRO A 215 3.74 9.10 14.90
CA PRO A 215 4.30 7.95 14.21
C PRO A 215 4.84 6.93 15.23
N PRO A 216 4.89 5.62 14.92
CA PRO A 216 5.37 4.61 15.86
C PRO A 216 6.81 4.94 16.28
N ALA A 217 7.03 5.07 17.60
CA ALA A 217 8.36 5.30 18.14
C ALA A 217 9.26 4.09 17.86
N PRO A 218 10.49 4.28 17.34
CA PRO A 218 11.47 3.20 17.28
C PRO A 218 11.89 2.86 18.72
N ARG A 219 11.51 1.68 19.22
CA ARG A 219 12.15 1.15 20.43
C ARG A 219 13.58 0.79 20.09
N ALA A 220 14.53 1.35 20.85
CA ALA A 220 15.94 1.05 20.74
C ALA A 220 16.15 -0.48 20.80
N GLN A 221 16.77 -1.04 19.75
CA GLN A 221 17.22 -2.42 19.77
C GLN A 221 18.45 -2.52 20.68
N THR A 222 18.25 -2.97 21.92
CA THR A 222 19.34 -3.41 22.79
C THR A 222 19.63 -4.87 22.48
N VAL A 223 20.35 -5.14 21.39
CA VAL A 223 21.09 -6.39 21.22
C VAL A 223 22.29 -6.16 20.29
N PRO A 224 23.53 -6.38 20.75
CA PRO A 224 24.69 -6.22 19.90
C PRO A 224 24.87 -7.47 19.02
N PHE A 225 24.66 -7.34 17.71
CA PHE A 225 25.18 -8.31 16.75
C PHE A 225 26.58 -7.87 16.33
N THR A 226 27.57 -8.70 16.64
CA THR A 226 28.96 -8.52 16.26
C THR A 226 29.14 -8.93 14.79
N SER A 227 29.55 -7.98 13.94
CA SER A 227 30.20 -8.31 12.66
C SER A 227 31.29 -7.30 12.37
N TYR A 228 32.52 -7.81 12.29
CA TYR A 228 33.77 -7.09 12.04
C TYR A 228 33.88 -6.60 10.59
N THR A 229 34.66 -5.52 10.42
CA THR A 229 35.33 -4.97 9.22
C THR A 229 34.65 -3.85 8.40
N GLY A 230 35.35 -2.71 8.30
CA GLY A 230 35.27 -1.74 7.18
C GLY A 230 34.61 -0.38 7.46
N PRO A 231 35.29 0.78 7.22
CA PRO A 231 34.71 2.09 7.46
C PRO A 231 33.82 2.50 6.29
N HIS A 232 32.50 2.42 6.48
CA HIS A 232 31.53 2.93 5.50
C HIS A 232 31.49 4.47 5.53
N THR A 233 31.99 5.11 4.48
CA THR A 233 31.67 6.51 4.13
C THR A 233 30.26 6.60 3.55
N SER A 234 29.24 6.40 4.39
CA SER A 234 27.85 6.69 4.03
C SER A 234 27.47 8.08 4.57
N LEU A 235 27.65 9.10 3.72
CA LEU A 235 27.24 10.48 3.99
C LEU A 235 25.70 10.66 4.01
N LEU A 236 24.92 9.57 3.92
CA LEU A 236 23.45 9.56 3.92
C LEU A 236 22.85 8.60 4.97
N LYS A 237 23.57 8.35 6.08
CA LYS A 237 22.98 7.73 7.28
C LYS A 237 22.01 8.66 8.03
N ARG A 238 21.62 9.80 7.45
CA ARG A 238 20.31 10.42 7.75
C ARG A 238 19.24 9.65 7.00
N HIS A 239 18.89 8.51 7.58
CA HIS A 239 17.54 8.01 7.53
C HIS A 239 16.62 9.21 7.75
N ILE A 240 15.58 9.34 6.93
CA ILE A 240 14.35 10.07 7.30
C ILE A 240 13.69 9.22 8.41
N SER A 241 14.44 8.96 9.49
CA SER A 241 14.00 8.34 10.74
C SER A 241 13.95 9.51 11.67
N HIS A 242 12.73 9.88 12.04
CA HIS A 242 12.39 10.09 13.43
C HIS A 242 13.47 10.78 14.26
N GLN A 243 13.63 12.08 14.05
CA GLN A 243 14.01 12.94 15.16
C GLN A 243 12.70 13.32 15.88
N PRO A 244 12.54 13.00 17.19
CA PRO A 244 11.36 13.38 17.93
C PRO A 244 11.46 14.85 18.32
N SER A 245 10.97 15.75 17.48
CA SER A 245 10.47 17.04 17.97
C SER A 245 9.04 16.82 18.44
N VAL A 246 8.75 17.25 19.67
CA VAL A 246 7.49 17.11 20.41
C VAL A 246 6.38 18.01 19.83
N THR A 247 6.27 18.04 18.51
CA THR A 247 5.28 18.74 17.70
C THR A 247 5.17 17.95 16.41
N THR A 248 4.13 17.13 16.30
CA THR A 248 3.79 16.36 15.09
C THR A 248 3.40 17.34 13.99
N ASP A 249 4.34 17.63 13.10
CA ASP A 249 4.10 18.40 11.89
C ASP A 249 3.03 17.71 11.03
N PRO A 250 1.85 18.32 10.79
CA PRO A 250 0.81 17.74 9.94
C PRO A 250 1.33 17.32 8.56
N ALA A 251 2.30 18.06 8.02
CA ALA A 251 2.92 17.75 6.73
C ALA A 251 3.71 16.42 6.75
N ALA A 252 4.35 16.07 7.88
CA ALA A 252 5.07 14.81 8.00
C ALA A 252 4.12 13.60 7.98
N GLN A 253 2.95 13.73 8.60
CA GLN A 253 1.93 12.67 8.60
C GLN A 253 1.31 12.48 7.21
N GLU A 254 1.12 13.57 6.48
CA GLU A 254 0.63 13.55 5.10
C GLU A 254 1.66 12.92 4.14
N ILE A 255 2.94 13.27 4.28
CA ILE A 255 4.03 12.65 3.51
C ILE A 255 4.12 11.16 3.83
N TRP A 256 3.99 10.76 5.10
CA TRP A 256 3.97 9.34 5.47
C TRP A 256 2.84 8.57 4.77
N ARG A 257 1.62 9.14 4.68
CA ARG A 257 0.50 8.50 3.95
C ARG A 257 0.80 8.34 2.47
N SER A 258 1.40 9.37 1.88
CA SER A 258 1.80 9.41 0.47
C SER A 258 2.86 8.35 0.16
N GLU A 259 3.88 8.26 1.02
CA GLU A 259 4.92 7.25 0.93
C GLU A 259 4.34 5.84 1.13
N MET A 260 3.48 5.65 2.13
CA MET A 260 2.88 4.35 2.44
C MET A 260 1.98 3.85 1.29
N LEU A 261 1.18 4.73 0.68
CA LEU A 261 0.39 4.40 -0.50
C LEU A 261 1.27 3.94 -1.64
N LEU A 262 2.33 4.69 -1.95
CA LEU A 262 3.27 4.33 -3.01
C LEU A 262 3.97 2.99 -2.72
N GLN A 263 4.39 2.77 -1.47
CA GLN A 263 4.99 1.50 -1.05
C GLN A 263 4.02 0.33 -1.28
N ILE A 264 2.76 0.45 -0.84
CA ILE A 264 1.76 -0.62 -1.01
C ILE A 264 1.50 -0.90 -2.48
N PHE A 265 1.30 0.13 -3.31
CA PHE A 265 1.03 -0.05 -4.74
C PHE A 265 2.22 -0.73 -5.44
N VAL A 266 3.44 -0.31 -5.14
CA VAL A 266 4.65 -0.92 -5.68
C VAL A 266 4.83 -2.36 -5.18
N GLU A 267 4.64 -2.60 -3.89
CA GLU A 267 4.76 -3.94 -3.32
C GLU A 267 3.74 -4.89 -3.94
N MET A 268 2.48 -4.48 -4.05
CA MET A 268 1.42 -5.34 -4.56
C MET A 268 1.42 -5.48 -6.07
N TRP A 269 1.71 -4.43 -6.85
CA TRP A 269 1.52 -4.45 -8.32
C TRP A 269 2.78 -4.81 -9.09
N LEU A 270 3.98 -4.61 -8.53
CA LEU A 270 5.24 -4.83 -9.29
C LEU A 270 6.01 -6.09 -8.87
N HIS A 271 5.74 -6.69 -7.71
CA HIS A 271 6.53 -7.82 -7.19
C HIS A 271 5.99 -9.18 -7.59
N HIS A 272 5.91 -9.41 -8.89
CA HIS A 272 5.40 -10.67 -9.45
C HIS A 272 6.45 -11.49 -10.23
N TYR A 273 7.72 -11.26 -9.93
CA TYR A 273 8.85 -11.98 -10.52
C TYR A 273 9.36 -13.12 -9.62
N SER A 274 10.57 -13.65 -9.80
CA SER A 274 11.08 -14.76 -8.97
C SER A 274 11.60 -14.32 -7.59
N LEU A 275 11.56 -15.23 -6.61
CA LEU A 275 12.14 -15.01 -5.28
C LEU A 275 13.63 -14.64 -5.35
N GLU A 276 14.40 -15.33 -6.20
CA GLU A 276 15.84 -15.06 -6.36
C GLU A 276 16.08 -13.61 -6.81
N LEU A 277 15.30 -13.13 -7.77
CA LEU A 277 15.40 -11.75 -8.25
C LEU A 277 14.97 -10.75 -7.17
N TYR A 278 13.97 -11.10 -6.37
CA TYR A 278 13.52 -10.30 -5.23
C TYR A 278 14.60 -10.10 -4.18
N GLN A 279 15.22 -11.18 -3.73
CA GLN A 279 16.31 -11.12 -2.75
C GLN A 279 17.52 -10.35 -3.32
N LYS A 280 17.87 -10.55 -4.60
CA LYS A 280 18.95 -9.78 -5.25
C LYS A 280 18.64 -8.27 -5.27
N MET A 281 17.42 -7.88 -5.61
CA MET A 281 17.01 -6.48 -5.66
C MET A 281 16.94 -5.79 -4.29
N GLN A 282 16.97 -6.53 -3.18
CA GLN A 282 17.09 -5.92 -1.85
C GLN A 282 18.55 -5.54 -1.51
N SER A 283 19.54 -6.22 -2.08
CA SER A 283 20.95 -5.91 -1.82
C SER A 283 21.47 -4.73 -2.67
N PRO A 284 22.20 -3.74 -2.10
CA PRO A 284 22.75 -2.62 -2.85
C PRO A 284 23.72 -3.03 -3.96
N GLN A 285 24.47 -4.11 -3.75
CA GLN A 285 25.51 -4.59 -4.67
C GLN A 285 24.93 -5.41 -5.84
N ALA A 286 23.84 -6.16 -5.65
CA ALA A 286 23.27 -6.98 -6.74
C ALA A 286 22.28 -6.21 -7.64
N LYS A 287 21.78 -5.03 -7.25
CA LYS A 287 20.96 -4.16 -8.13
C LYS A 287 21.67 -3.81 -9.45
N LEU A 288 22.99 -3.61 -9.40
CA LEU A 288 23.80 -3.31 -10.58
C LEU A 288 24.10 -4.55 -11.43
N GLU A 289 24.38 -5.69 -10.79
CA GLU A 289 24.67 -6.96 -11.46
C GLU A 289 23.45 -7.59 -12.13
N VAL A 290 22.27 -7.48 -11.52
CA VAL A 290 20.99 -7.91 -12.12
C VAL A 290 20.69 -7.15 -13.40
N LEU A 291 20.91 -5.83 -13.40
CA LEU A 291 20.76 -5.00 -14.59
C LEU A 291 21.79 -5.35 -15.66
N ARG A 292 23.07 -5.54 -15.29
CA ARG A 292 24.14 -5.94 -16.22
C ARG A 292 23.89 -7.30 -16.87
N TYR A 293 23.45 -8.29 -16.09
CA TYR A 293 23.14 -9.63 -16.57
C TYR A 293 21.94 -9.66 -17.52
N ARG A 294 20.95 -8.77 -17.34
CA ARG A 294 19.70 -8.74 -18.12
C ARG A 294 19.70 -7.71 -19.27
N LEU A 295 20.60 -6.72 -19.27
CA LEU A 295 20.73 -5.72 -20.34
C LEU A 295 21.59 -6.18 -21.53
N GLY A 296 22.08 -7.42 -21.54
CA GLY A 296 22.67 -8.02 -22.75
C GLY A 296 23.83 -7.21 -23.35
N VAL A 297 24.81 -6.79 -22.54
CA VAL A 297 26.11 -6.39 -23.09
C VAL A 297 26.90 -7.68 -23.31
N CYS A 298 26.93 -8.14 -24.55
CA CYS A 298 27.86 -9.19 -25.00
C CYS A 298 29.28 -8.86 -24.53
N SER A 299 29.90 -9.74 -23.76
CA SER A 299 31.21 -10.35 -24.09
C SER A 299 31.74 -11.27 -22.99
N THR A 300 32.12 -12.48 -23.44
CA THR A 300 32.98 -13.53 -22.84
C THR A 300 32.33 -14.66 -22.02
N PRO A 301 32.58 -15.93 -22.40
CA PRO A 301 32.16 -17.09 -21.62
C PRO A 301 33.24 -17.40 -20.59
N TYR A 302 32.90 -17.33 -19.29
CA TYR A 302 33.75 -17.93 -18.26
C TYR A 302 32.93 -18.78 -17.31
N SER A 303 33.15 -20.08 -17.50
CA SER A 303 33.32 -21.13 -16.49
C SER A 303 32.17 -21.35 -15.50
N THR A 304 31.45 -22.43 -15.79
CA THR A 304 30.75 -23.29 -14.83
C THR A 304 31.63 -23.59 -13.61
N THR A 305 31.28 -23.02 -12.47
CA THR A 305 31.70 -23.54 -11.17
C THR A 305 30.47 -24.10 -10.46
N THR A 306 30.55 -25.38 -10.17
CA THR A 306 29.60 -26.27 -9.52
C THR A 306 28.91 -25.66 -8.29
N LEU A 307 27.58 -25.53 -8.34
CA LEU A 307 26.71 -25.34 -7.18
C LEU A 307 26.62 -26.66 -6.39
N PRO A 308 26.76 -26.67 -5.05
CA PRO A 308 26.45 -27.85 -4.25
C PRO A 308 24.93 -27.98 -4.13
N ALA A 309 24.41 -29.13 -4.57
CA ALA A 309 23.02 -29.52 -4.47
C ALA A 309 22.47 -29.33 -3.05
N HIS A 310 21.56 -28.37 -2.88
CA HIS A 310 20.73 -28.25 -1.69
C HIS A 310 19.27 -28.32 -2.12
N GLY A 311 18.63 -29.43 -1.71
CA GLY A 311 17.24 -29.50 -1.26
C GLY A 311 16.16 -28.90 -2.15
N THR A 312 15.56 -29.78 -2.95
CA THR A 312 14.21 -29.77 -3.51
C THR A 312 13.15 -29.03 -2.66
N PHE A 313 12.99 -27.72 -2.87
CA PHE A 313 11.74 -26.98 -2.63
C PHE A 313 11.53 -25.92 -3.73
N HIS A 314 11.65 -26.33 -5.00
CA HIS A 314 10.96 -25.59 -6.07
C HIS A 314 9.47 -25.88 -5.95
N THR A 315 8.80 -25.18 -5.04
CA THR A 315 7.36 -24.99 -5.17
C THR A 315 7.16 -24.33 -6.52
N TYR A 316 6.55 -25.04 -7.47
CA TYR A 316 6.17 -24.52 -8.78
C TYR A 316 5.33 -23.26 -8.54
N GLN A 317 5.98 -22.09 -8.58
CA GLN A 317 5.28 -20.83 -8.58
C GLN A 317 4.79 -20.65 -10.01
N GLU A 318 3.49 -20.81 -10.20
CA GLU A 318 2.85 -20.55 -11.49
C GLU A 318 3.26 -19.16 -11.97
N PRO A 319 3.73 -19.01 -13.22
CA PRO A 319 4.22 -17.73 -13.71
C PRO A 319 3.08 -16.72 -13.67
N PHE A 320 3.30 -15.62 -12.96
CA PHE A 320 2.32 -14.53 -12.94
C PHE A 320 2.25 -13.88 -14.32
N THR A 321 1.05 -13.85 -14.86
CA THR A 321 0.73 -13.13 -16.10
C THR A 321 -0.14 -11.93 -15.75
N PRO A 322 0.35 -10.69 -15.89
CA PRO A 322 -0.46 -9.51 -15.59
C PRO A 322 -1.67 -9.45 -16.54
N THR A 323 -2.83 -9.11 -16.00
CA THR A 323 -4.03 -8.84 -16.81
C THR A 323 -3.91 -7.50 -17.53
N GLU A 324 -4.69 -7.28 -18.58
CA GLU A 324 -4.74 -5.99 -19.29
C GLU A 324 -5.07 -4.84 -18.32
N GLU A 325 -6.05 -5.01 -17.44
CA GLU A 325 -6.41 -4.03 -16.41
C GLU A 325 -5.25 -3.73 -15.43
N HIS A 326 -4.49 -4.76 -15.05
CA HIS A 326 -3.30 -4.59 -14.22
C HIS A 326 -2.27 -3.72 -14.94
N VAL A 327 -1.97 -4.00 -16.21
CA VAL A 327 -1.04 -3.20 -17.03
C VAL A 327 -1.53 -1.77 -17.18
N LEU A 328 -2.82 -1.55 -17.44
CA LEU A 328 -3.41 -0.20 -17.54
C LEU A 328 -3.26 0.60 -16.24
N THR A 329 -3.50 -0.04 -15.10
CA THR A 329 -3.39 0.60 -13.78
C THR A 329 -1.93 0.90 -13.42
N VAL A 330 -1.01 -0.02 -13.72
CA VAL A 330 0.44 0.24 -13.58
C VAL A 330 0.85 1.40 -14.47
N ARG A 331 0.39 1.46 -15.73
CA ARG A 331 0.67 2.58 -16.64
C ARG A 331 0.17 3.91 -16.08
N LEU A 332 -1.02 3.94 -15.48
CA LEU A 332 -1.56 5.11 -14.79
C LEU A 332 -0.65 5.56 -13.65
N LEU A 333 -0.24 4.63 -12.77
CA LEU A 333 0.71 4.90 -11.68
C LEU A 333 2.02 5.52 -12.19
N ILE A 334 2.64 4.90 -13.20
CA ILE A 334 3.91 5.37 -13.76
C ILE A 334 3.76 6.77 -14.39
N LYS A 335 2.70 7.00 -15.17
CA LYS A 335 2.41 8.31 -15.76
C LYS A 335 2.23 9.38 -14.68
N HIS A 336 1.49 9.06 -13.61
CA HIS A 336 1.28 9.97 -12.50
C HIS A 336 2.58 10.29 -11.77
N LEU A 337 3.41 9.27 -11.48
CA LEU A 337 4.69 9.45 -10.80
C LEU A 337 5.68 10.29 -11.61
N HIS A 338 5.73 10.13 -12.93
CA HIS A 338 6.50 11.01 -13.80
C HIS A 338 6.04 12.45 -13.67
N SER A 339 4.73 12.70 -13.73
CA SER A 339 4.18 14.05 -13.58
C SER A 339 4.49 14.62 -12.19
N PHE A 340 4.25 13.84 -11.13
CA PHE A 340 4.54 14.18 -9.73
C PHE A 340 6.02 14.55 -9.49
N SER A 341 6.95 13.80 -10.10
CA SER A 341 8.39 14.07 -10.00
C SER A 341 8.82 15.28 -10.85
N CYS A 342 8.22 15.47 -12.04
CA CYS A 342 8.54 16.59 -12.94
C CYS A 342 8.05 17.96 -12.43
N CYS A 343 7.00 18.00 -11.60
CA CYS A 343 6.47 19.23 -10.99
C CYS A 343 7.46 19.98 -10.08
N LEU A 344 8.65 19.44 -9.84
CA LEU A 344 9.77 20.15 -9.21
C LEU A 344 10.34 21.29 -10.08
N SER A 345 9.97 21.34 -11.36
CA SER A 345 10.48 22.29 -12.34
C SER A 345 9.56 23.51 -12.48
N GLY A 346 9.41 24.31 -11.43
CA GLY A 346 8.78 25.64 -11.55
C GLY A 346 9.72 26.61 -12.30
N PRO A 347 9.20 27.62 -13.04
CA PRO A 347 10.05 28.57 -13.74
C PRO A 347 10.90 29.35 -12.74
N GLU A 348 12.22 29.21 -12.83
CA GLU A 348 13.16 30.05 -12.07
C GLU A 348 12.82 31.52 -12.37
N THR A 349 12.34 32.23 -11.37
CA THR A 349 12.18 33.68 -11.47
C THR A 349 13.59 34.27 -11.38
N PRO A 350 14.11 34.96 -12.42
CA PRO A 350 15.46 35.49 -12.39
C PRO A 350 15.51 36.73 -11.49
N GLY A 351 15.69 36.50 -10.18
CA GLY A 351 15.99 37.55 -9.20
C GLY A 351 17.50 37.68 -8.99
N PRO A 352 18.07 38.89 -8.90
CA PRO A 352 19.51 39.07 -8.78
C PRO A 352 19.98 38.73 -7.35
N SER A 353 20.91 37.76 -7.28
CA SER A 353 21.97 37.58 -6.28
C SER A 353 21.68 37.81 -4.79
N SER A 354 21.86 36.77 -3.96
CA SER A 354 22.83 36.76 -2.83
C SER A 354 22.61 35.57 -1.87
N SER A 355 23.73 35.02 -1.39
CA SER A 355 23.94 34.19 -0.19
C SER A 355 23.82 32.66 -0.36
N ALA A 356 24.97 32.02 -0.10
CA ALA A 356 25.15 30.59 0.02
C ALA A 356 24.57 30.07 1.35
N HIS A 357 23.24 29.89 1.39
CA HIS A 357 22.60 29.01 2.35
C HIS A 357 22.11 27.76 1.62
N PRO A 358 22.41 26.54 2.09
CA PRO A 358 21.84 25.34 1.49
C PRO A 358 20.33 25.43 1.65
N HIS A 359 19.60 25.60 0.55
CA HIS A 359 18.15 25.48 0.55
C HIS A 359 17.82 24.10 1.10
N THR A 360 17.33 24.04 2.34
CA THR A 360 16.72 22.83 2.88
C THR A 360 15.48 22.60 2.01
N ASN A 361 15.57 21.68 1.05
CA ASN A 361 14.39 21.30 0.25
C ASN A 361 13.27 20.90 1.22
N SER A 362 12.03 21.20 0.85
CA SER A 362 10.91 20.73 1.65
C SER A 362 10.89 19.18 1.66
N PRO A 363 10.48 18.52 2.76
CA PRO A 363 10.40 17.06 2.82
C PRO A 363 9.55 16.45 1.68
N LEU A 364 8.56 17.18 1.18
CA LEU A 364 7.74 16.79 0.03
C LEU A 364 8.52 16.86 -1.29
N GLU A 365 9.39 17.85 -1.50
CA GLU A 365 10.26 17.92 -2.68
C GLU A 365 11.28 16.79 -2.70
N ASP A 366 11.87 16.46 -1.55
CA ASP A 366 12.77 15.31 -1.44
C ASP A 366 12.01 14.00 -1.75
N PHE A 367 10.78 13.85 -1.28
CA PHE A 367 9.92 12.72 -1.65
C PHE A 367 9.63 12.68 -3.15
N LYS A 368 9.27 13.81 -3.80
CA LYS A 368 9.08 13.91 -5.26
C LYS A 368 10.31 13.49 -6.06
N ARG A 369 11.52 13.85 -5.60
CA ARG A 369 12.79 13.46 -6.23
C ARG A 369 13.06 11.96 -6.10
N LEU A 370 12.74 11.39 -4.94
CA LEU A 370 13.06 10.00 -4.63
C LEU A 370 11.98 9.00 -5.09
N ALA A 371 10.75 9.44 -5.35
CA ALA A 371 9.61 8.57 -5.68
C ALA A 371 9.93 7.55 -6.79
N ILE A 372 10.46 8.00 -7.93
CA ILE A 372 10.81 7.10 -9.04
C ILE A 372 12.07 6.27 -8.78
N PRO A 373 13.25 6.87 -8.51
CA PRO A 373 14.50 6.11 -8.41
C PRO A 373 14.51 5.14 -7.22
N ARG A 374 13.84 5.50 -6.12
CA ARG A 374 13.80 4.67 -4.92
C ARG A 374 12.75 3.56 -5.00
N PHE A 375 11.53 3.90 -5.41
CA PHE A 375 10.42 2.95 -5.29
C PHE A 375 10.17 2.17 -6.57
N VAL A 376 10.41 2.74 -7.76
CA VAL A 376 9.81 2.20 -8.99
C VAL A 376 10.83 1.72 -10.01
N GLN A 377 11.91 2.46 -10.24
CA GLN A 377 12.76 2.31 -11.44
C GLN A 377 13.17 0.86 -11.75
N HIS A 378 13.74 0.15 -10.77
CA HIS A 378 14.18 -1.24 -10.98
C HIS A 378 13.00 -2.22 -11.08
N LYS A 379 11.99 -2.04 -10.24
CA LYS A 379 10.83 -2.94 -10.14
C LYS A 379 9.97 -2.88 -11.40
N PHE A 380 9.77 -1.69 -11.94
CA PHE A 380 9.03 -1.48 -13.19
C PHE A 380 9.75 -2.08 -14.40
N TYR A 381 11.08 -1.96 -14.48
CA TYR A 381 11.87 -2.58 -15.55
C TYR A 381 11.69 -4.10 -15.58
N VAL A 382 11.65 -4.74 -14.41
CA VAL A 382 11.38 -6.17 -14.29
C VAL A 382 9.94 -6.50 -14.67
N PHE A 383 8.98 -5.69 -14.23
CA PHE A 383 7.56 -5.88 -14.57
C PHE A 383 7.29 -5.87 -16.08
N LEU A 384 7.95 -4.98 -16.83
CA LEU A 384 7.83 -4.89 -18.30
C LEU A 384 8.35 -6.12 -19.06
N GLN A 385 9.00 -7.07 -18.39
CA GLN A 385 9.52 -8.30 -19.02
C GLN A 385 8.50 -9.45 -19.05
N HIS A 386 7.35 -9.30 -18.38
CA HIS A 386 6.19 -10.18 -18.49
C HIS A 386 5.38 -9.82 -19.74
#